data_AF-A0A0P6XT41-F1
#
_entry.id   AF-A0A0P6XT41-F1
#
_cell.length_a   1.000
_cell.length_b   1.000
_cell.length_c   1.000
_cell.angle_alpha   90.00
_cell.angle_beta   90.00
_cell.angle_gamma   90.00
#
_symmetry.space_group_name_H-M   'P 1'
#
loop_
_entity.id
_entity.type
_entity.pdbx_description
1 polymer ?
#
loop_
_entity_poly.entity_id
_entity_poly.type
_entity_poly.pdbx_seq_one_letter_code
_entity_poly.pdbx_strand_id
1 'polypeptide(L)'
;MTNQETHTPDYDIWTMVTKSRYCYVISALLIGKIKIAIGGYGQKVIPMLSAYIPVPKARLLIHRILDPVLPPSDGFCFEVIGGSSRDGVVESRILKFVFDAGQNGQFATMPWRIVIGIGPGRLLDTGGISPIGKPTSVADIRLSIDDMTMLALELQAHLAHRQGTYEYHRIREQRERHAQRAADTDAA
;
A
#
# COMPACT_ATOMS: atom_id res chain seq x y z
N MET A 1 27.36 -5.63 25.40
CA MET A 1 27.49 -4.85 24.16
C MET A 1 26.13 -4.80 23.50
N THR A 2 25.40 -3.72 23.70
CA THR A 2 24.10 -3.47 23.07
C THR A 2 24.32 -3.24 21.58
N ASN A 3 23.87 -4.18 20.74
CA ASN A 3 23.73 -3.93 19.30
C ASN A 3 22.75 -2.76 19.16
N GLN A 4 23.28 -1.57 18.91
CA GLN A 4 22.49 -0.50 18.31
C GLN A 4 22.12 -1.01 16.92
N GLU A 5 20.89 -1.50 16.77
CA GLU A 5 20.29 -1.63 15.45
C GLU A 5 20.40 -0.26 14.80
N THR A 6 21.32 -0.15 13.82
CA THR A 6 21.40 1.00 12.94
C THR A 6 20.06 1.08 12.23
N HIS A 7 19.16 1.87 12.79
CA HIS A 7 17.86 2.19 12.21
C HIS A 7 18.16 2.93 10.91
N THR A 8 18.29 2.17 9.83
CA THR A 8 18.50 2.74 8.52
C THR A 8 17.25 3.55 8.23
N PRO A 9 17.36 4.85 7.89
CA PRO A 9 16.18 5.66 7.64
C PRO A 9 15.32 5.01 6.55
N ASP A 10 14.01 5.22 6.64
CA ASP A 10 13.07 4.80 5.59
C ASP A 10 13.53 5.40 4.25
N TYR A 11 14.09 4.58 3.36
CA TYR A 11 14.40 5.00 2.00
C TYR A 11 13.14 4.91 1.14
N ASP A 12 12.89 5.95 0.37
CA ASP A 12 11.95 5.92 -0.74
C ASP A 12 12.46 4.87 -1.74
N ILE A 13 11.65 3.83 -1.98
CA ILE A 13 11.88 2.84 -3.04
C ILE A 13 11.70 3.52 -4.39
N TRP A 14 10.70 4.38 -4.48
CA TRP A 14 10.36 5.09 -5.71
C TRP A 14 9.57 6.35 -5.38
N THR A 15 9.77 7.39 -6.20
CA THR A 15 9.15 8.70 -6.03
C THR A 15 8.69 9.25 -7.38
N MET A 16 7.50 9.86 -7.38
CA MET A 16 6.97 10.62 -8.51
C MET A 16 6.48 11.99 -8.07
N VAL A 17 6.79 13.00 -8.87
CA VAL A 17 6.44 14.39 -8.62
C VAL A 17 5.90 15.00 -9.91
N THR A 18 4.71 15.57 -9.85
CA THR A 18 4.02 16.21 -10.98
C THR A 18 3.87 17.71 -10.74
N LYS A 19 3.08 18.46 -11.52
CA LYS A 19 2.86 19.89 -11.23
C LYS A 19 2.00 20.16 -9.98
N SER A 20 1.26 19.17 -9.47
CA SER A 20 0.29 19.37 -8.39
C SER A 20 0.20 18.22 -7.38
N ARG A 21 0.93 17.13 -7.62
CA ARG A 21 0.90 15.90 -6.81
C ARG A 21 2.29 15.35 -6.63
N TYR A 22 2.49 14.65 -5.52
CA TYR A 22 3.65 13.81 -5.28
C TYR A 22 3.19 12.45 -4.73
N CYS A 23 3.97 11.41 -5.03
CA CYS A 23 3.75 10.05 -4.56
C CYS A 23 5.08 9.45 -4.11
N TYR A 24 5.09 8.86 -2.92
CA TYR A 24 6.22 8.14 -2.35
C TYR A 24 5.83 6.69 -2.12
N VAL A 25 6.73 5.79 -2.49
CA VAL A 25 6.63 4.36 -2.18
C VAL A 25 7.78 4.02 -1.26
N ILE A 26 7.45 3.61 -0.04
CA ILE A 26 8.38 3.58 1.09
C ILE A 26 8.42 2.15 1.66
N SER A 27 9.63 1.68 1.96
CA SER A 27 9.83 0.38 2.60
C SER A 27 9.23 0.38 4.02
N ALA A 28 8.35 -0.59 4.32
CA ALA A 28 7.84 -0.83 5.68
C ALA A 28 7.97 -2.32 6.05
N LEU A 29 9.08 -2.94 5.61
CA LEU A 29 9.26 -4.39 5.69
C LEU A 29 9.36 -4.92 7.13
N LEU A 30 9.71 -4.06 8.09
CA LEU A 30 9.70 -4.38 9.53
C LEU A 30 8.32 -4.84 10.03
N ILE A 31 7.25 -4.42 9.34
CA ILE A 31 5.86 -4.81 9.61
C ILE A 31 5.23 -5.57 8.43
N GLY A 32 6.08 -6.15 7.56
CA GLY A 32 5.64 -6.97 6.42
C GLY A 32 4.85 -6.22 5.34
N LYS A 33 5.02 -4.90 5.20
CA LYS A 33 4.25 -4.05 4.29
C LYS A 33 5.14 -3.12 3.46
N ILE A 34 4.54 -2.51 2.44
CA ILE A 34 5.04 -1.33 1.73
C ILE A 34 4.06 -0.19 1.99
N LYS A 35 4.58 1.00 2.26
CA LYS A 35 3.78 2.21 2.46
C LYS A 35 3.71 2.99 1.14
N ILE A 36 2.54 3.50 0.82
CA ILE A 36 2.33 4.43 -0.29
C ILE A 36 1.74 5.70 0.29
N ALA A 37 2.34 6.84 -0.05
CA ALA A 37 1.88 8.14 0.40
C ALA A 37 1.67 9.07 -0.79
N ILE A 38 0.53 9.74 -0.84
CA ILE A 38 0.17 10.70 -1.89
C ILE A 38 -0.22 12.00 -1.22
N GLY A 39 0.33 13.11 -1.71
CA GLY A 39 -0.09 14.44 -1.31
C GLY A 39 -0.11 15.39 -2.50
N GLY A 40 -0.51 16.64 -2.26
CA GLY A 40 -0.59 17.65 -3.31
C GLY A 40 -0.27 19.04 -2.81
N TYR A 41 0.24 19.87 -3.73
CA TYR A 41 0.56 21.28 -3.52
C TYR A 41 -0.13 22.16 -4.58
N GLY A 42 -0.06 23.47 -4.40
CA GLY A 42 -0.72 24.47 -5.23
C GLY A 42 -1.95 25.09 -4.55
N GLN A 43 -2.88 25.61 -5.35
CA GLN A 43 -4.04 26.37 -4.83
C GLN A 43 -4.95 25.57 -3.89
N LYS A 44 -5.01 24.24 -4.05
CA LYS A 44 -5.69 23.33 -3.12
C LYS A 44 -4.68 22.30 -2.63
N VAL A 45 -4.09 22.57 -1.47
CA VAL A 45 -3.20 21.65 -0.77
C VAL A 45 -3.99 20.40 -0.41
N ILE A 46 -3.48 19.23 -0.79
CA ILE A 46 -4.03 17.95 -0.36
C ILE A 46 -3.12 17.43 0.75
N PRO A 47 -3.64 17.22 1.98
CA PRO A 47 -2.85 16.65 3.05
C PRO A 47 -2.33 15.29 2.61
N MET A 48 -1.08 14.98 2.97
CA MET A 48 -0.48 13.71 2.61
C MET A 48 -1.28 12.57 3.23
N LEU A 49 -1.91 11.74 2.39
CA LEU A 49 -2.59 10.52 2.79
C LEU A 49 -1.64 9.35 2.58
N SER A 50 -1.73 8.34 3.43
CA SER A 50 -0.93 7.13 3.27
C SER A 50 -1.74 5.86 3.54
N ALA A 51 -1.38 4.80 2.81
CA ALA A 51 -1.93 3.47 2.98
C ALA A 51 -0.81 2.43 2.87
N TYR A 52 -1.09 1.22 3.37
CA TYR A 52 -0.12 0.13 3.37
C TYR A 52 -0.63 -1.03 2.53
N ILE A 53 0.26 -1.61 1.73
CA ILE A 53 0.03 -2.87 1.01
C ILE A 53 0.88 -3.98 1.64
N PRO A 54 0.28 -5.12 2.03
CA PRO A 54 1.04 -6.29 2.46
C PRO A 54 1.99 -6.78 1.36
N VAL A 55 3.20 -7.18 1.72
CA VAL A 55 4.21 -7.66 0.75
C VAL A 55 3.68 -8.75 -0.19
N PRO A 56 2.91 -9.77 0.25
CA PRO A 56 2.33 -10.75 -0.67
C PRO A 56 1.41 -10.12 -1.72
N LYS A 57 0.61 -9.12 -1.33
CA LYS A 57 -0.26 -8.38 -2.26
C LYS A 57 0.55 -7.49 -3.19
N ALA A 58 1.63 -6.88 -2.71
CA ALA A 58 2.54 -6.09 -3.55
C ALA A 58 3.17 -6.97 -4.64
N ARG A 59 3.63 -8.18 -4.29
CA ARG A 59 4.16 -9.16 -5.26
C ARG A 59 3.12 -9.56 -6.31
N LEU A 60 1.89 -9.81 -5.88
CA LEU A 60 0.80 -10.13 -6.79
C LEU A 60 0.51 -8.96 -7.75
N LEU A 61 0.47 -7.73 -7.24
CA LEU A 61 0.30 -6.55 -8.06
C LEU A 61 1.44 -6.39 -9.09
N ILE A 62 2.69 -6.53 -8.67
CA ILE A 62 3.86 -6.49 -9.56
C ILE A 62 3.74 -7.54 -10.66
N HIS A 63 3.43 -8.79 -10.30
CA HIS A 63 3.21 -9.85 -11.28
C HIS A 63 2.13 -9.45 -12.29
N ARG A 64 1.02 -8.85 -11.85
CA ARG A 64 -0.06 -8.45 -12.76
C ARG A 64 0.34 -7.30 -13.67
N ILE A 65 1.12 -6.33 -13.18
CA ILE A 65 1.58 -5.20 -14.00
C ILE A 65 2.58 -5.64 -15.05
N LEU A 66 3.51 -6.52 -14.67
CA LEU A 66 4.59 -6.99 -15.53
C LEU A 66 4.21 -8.21 -16.38
N ASP A 67 2.94 -8.60 -16.41
CA ASP A 67 2.46 -9.74 -17.18
C ASP A 67 2.46 -9.41 -18.69
N PRO A 68 3.33 -10.04 -19.51
CA PRO A 68 3.38 -9.75 -20.93
C PRO A 68 2.24 -10.41 -21.72
N VAL A 69 1.52 -11.37 -21.12
CA VAL A 69 0.44 -12.13 -21.76
C VAL A 69 -0.90 -11.49 -21.49
N LEU A 70 -1.15 -11.11 -20.24
CA LEU A 70 -2.40 -10.49 -19.81
C LEU A 70 -2.14 -9.22 -18.98
N PRO A 71 -1.60 -8.16 -19.61
CA PRO A 71 -1.36 -6.90 -18.92
C PRO A 71 -2.69 -6.26 -18.49
N PRO A 72 -2.66 -5.36 -17.49
CA PRO A 72 -3.84 -4.64 -17.04
C PRO A 72 -4.49 -3.85 -18.18
N SER A 73 -5.81 -3.95 -18.29
CA SER A 73 -6.64 -3.29 -19.31
C SER A 73 -7.69 -2.39 -18.67
N ASP A 74 -8.42 -1.63 -19.49
CA ASP A 74 -9.44 -0.69 -19.02
C ASP A 74 -10.46 -1.36 -18.09
N GLY A 75 -10.65 -0.78 -16.90
CA GLY A 75 -11.48 -1.32 -15.83
C GLY A 75 -10.74 -2.23 -14.83
N PHE A 76 -9.44 -2.51 -15.04
CA PHE A 76 -8.63 -3.20 -14.03
C PHE A 76 -8.62 -2.41 -12.72
N CYS A 77 -8.87 -3.10 -11.60
CA CYS A 77 -8.82 -2.52 -10.28
C CYS A 77 -8.22 -3.53 -9.28
N PHE A 78 -7.11 -3.15 -8.66
CA PHE A 78 -6.51 -3.87 -7.55
C PHE A 78 -6.72 -3.10 -6.25
N GLU A 79 -7.52 -3.66 -5.33
CA GLU A 79 -7.93 -2.99 -4.09
C GLU A 79 -7.31 -3.65 -2.85
N VAL A 80 -6.82 -2.80 -1.95
CA VAL A 80 -6.36 -3.19 -0.63
C VAL A 80 -7.09 -2.34 0.40
N ILE A 81 -7.85 -3.02 1.27
CA ILE A 81 -8.51 -2.41 2.42
C ILE A 81 -7.66 -2.70 3.66
N GLY A 82 -7.38 -1.64 4.41
CA GLY A 82 -6.76 -1.68 5.72
C GLY A 82 -7.38 -0.62 6.63
N GLY A 83 -6.69 -0.30 7.71
CA GLY A 83 -7.21 0.68 8.67
C GLY A 83 -6.52 0.59 10.02
N SER A 84 -7.10 1.29 10.98
CA SER A 84 -6.70 1.24 12.39
C SER A 84 -7.93 1.42 13.28
N SER A 85 -7.93 0.75 14.42
CA SER A 85 -8.86 1.01 15.53
C SER A 85 -8.05 1.64 16.66
N ARG A 86 -8.44 2.84 17.12
CA ARG A 86 -7.82 3.54 18.25
C ARG A 86 -8.90 4.28 19.02
N ASP A 87 -8.89 4.15 20.35
CA ASP A 87 -9.79 4.90 21.24
C ASP A 87 -11.27 4.83 20.85
N GLY A 88 -11.73 3.65 20.42
CA GLY A 88 -13.11 3.41 19.98
C GLY A 88 -13.45 3.95 18.58
N VAL A 89 -12.53 4.64 17.91
CA VAL A 89 -12.68 5.12 16.53
C VAL A 89 -12.00 4.15 15.57
N VAL A 90 -12.76 3.68 14.58
CA VAL A 90 -12.26 2.83 13.51
C VAL A 90 -12.14 3.62 12.23
N GLU A 91 -10.92 3.72 11.72
CA GLU A 91 -10.62 4.37 10.45
C GLU A 91 -10.29 3.31 9.40
N SER A 92 -10.97 3.38 8.25
CA SER A 92 -10.66 2.57 7.07
C SER A 92 -9.72 3.33 6.13
N ARG A 93 -8.79 2.59 5.53
CA ARG A 93 -7.89 3.08 4.48
C ARG A 93 -8.03 2.16 3.28
N ILE A 94 -8.36 2.73 2.13
CA ILE A 94 -8.51 2.02 0.87
C ILE A 94 -7.41 2.48 -0.08
N LEU A 95 -6.59 1.55 -0.54
CA LEU A 95 -5.59 1.76 -1.57
C LEU A 95 -6.05 1.06 -2.85
N LYS A 96 -6.09 1.78 -3.97
CA LYS A 96 -6.47 1.24 -5.27
C LYS A 96 -5.39 1.52 -6.31
N PHE A 97 -5.16 0.54 -7.16
CA PHE A 97 -4.47 0.69 -8.44
C PHE A 97 -5.48 0.41 -9.53
N VAL A 98 -5.80 1.44 -10.30
CA VAL A 98 -6.82 1.38 -11.35
C VAL A 98 -6.15 1.63 -12.68
N PHE A 99 -6.53 0.86 -13.70
CA PHE A 99 -6.21 1.16 -15.10
C PHE A 99 -7.48 1.67 -15.76
N ASP A 100 -7.55 2.98 -15.98
CA ASP A 100 -8.66 3.64 -16.65
C ASP A 100 -8.19 4.82 -17.52
N ALA A 101 -8.61 4.84 -18.78
CA ALA A 101 -8.35 5.98 -19.68
C ALA A 101 -9.23 7.21 -19.36
N GLY A 102 -10.14 7.08 -18.38
CA GLY A 102 -11.14 8.08 -18.02
C GLY A 102 -12.23 8.26 -19.08
N GLN A 103 -13.21 9.11 -18.77
CA GLN A 103 -14.28 9.43 -19.72
C GLN A 103 -13.69 10.05 -20.99
N ASN A 104 -14.12 9.55 -22.15
CA ASN A 104 -13.65 9.97 -23.47
C ASN A 104 -12.13 9.86 -23.69
N GLY A 105 -11.43 9.02 -22.94
CA GLY A 105 -9.98 8.82 -23.10
C GLY A 105 -9.14 10.02 -22.67
N GLN A 106 -9.67 10.93 -21.84
CA GLN A 106 -8.97 12.13 -21.35
C GLN A 106 -7.59 11.83 -20.76
N PHE A 107 -7.40 10.63 -20.20
CA PHE A 107 -6.18 10.21 -19.54
C PHE A 107 -5.53 9.01 -20.24
N ALA A 108 -5.76 8.84 -21.55
CA ALA A 108 -5.18 7.72 -22.31
C ALA A 108 -3.63 7.67 -22.22
N THR A 109 -2.96 8.82 -22.08
CA THR A 109 -1.50 8.89 -21.90
C THR A 109 -1.03 8.60 -20.46
N MET A 110 -1.94 8.67 -19.48
CA MET A 110 -1.69 8.35 -18.07
C MET A 110 -2.82 7.48 -17.50
N PRO A 111 -2.96 6.25 -18.02
CA PRO A 111 -4.13 5.40 -17.74
C PRO A 111 -4.08 4.78 -16.34
N TRP A 112 -2.91 4.72 -15.71
CA TRP A 112 -2.80 4.24 -14.34
C TRP A 112 -3.22 5.32 -13.36
N ARG A 113 -3.97 4.93 -12.34
CA ARG A 113 -4.34 5.79 -11.24
C ARG A 113 -4.17 5.07 -9.91
N ILE A 114 -3.35 5.63 -9.04
CA ILE A 114 -3.21 5.19 -7.65
C ILE A 114 -4.10 6.08 -6.80
N VAL A 115 -4.98 5.48 -6.00
CA VAL A 115 -5.94 6.20 -5.15
C VAL A 115 -5.78 5.75 -3.71
N ILE A 116 -5.69 6.71 -2.80
CA ILE A 116 -5.79 6.51 -1.35
C ILE A 116 -7.06 7.19 -0.87
N GLY A 117 -7.99 6.41 -0.31
CA GLY A 117 -9.16 6.90 0.40
C GLY A 117 -9.03 6.63 1.90
N ILE A 118 -9.35 7.61 2.72
CA ILE A 118 -9.47 7.47 4.18
C ILE A 118 -10.89 7.84 4.58
N GLY A 119 -11.49 7.07 5.48
CA GLY A 119 -12.83 7.34 5.97
C GLY A 119 -13.23 6.47 7.16
N PRO A 120 -14.48 6.57 7.62
CA PRO A 120 -14.99 5.73 8.69
C PRO A 120 -14.92 4.24 8.34
N GLY A 121 -14.66 3.41 9.34
CA GLY A 121 -14.62 1.96 9.22
C GLY A 121 -15.37 1.27 10.35
N ARG A 122 -15.55 -0.05 10.22
CA ARG A 122 -15.99 -0.97 11.27
C ARG A 122 -14.96 -2.08 11.43
N LEU A 123 -14.79 -2.53 12.66
CA LEU A 123 -14.08 -3.76 12.95
C LEU A 123 -15.01 -4.94 12.62
N LEU A 124 -14.47 -5.96 11.96
CA LEU A 124 -15.15 -7.21 11.67
C LEU A 124 -14.84 -8.23 12.77
N ASP A 125 -15.69 -9.24 12.93
CA ASP A 125 -15.48 -10.33 13.90
C ASP A 125 -14.16 -11.09 13.65
N THR A 126 -13.64 -11.04 12.43
CA THR A 126 -12.34 -11.60 12.03
C THR A 126 -11.14 -10.73 12.44
N GLY A 127 -11.37 -9.59 13.09
CA GLY A 127 -10.37 -8.56 13.40
C GLY A 127 -9.99 -7.67 12.22
N GLY A 128 -10.56 -7.90 11.03
CA GLY A 128 -10.37 -7.05 9.86
C GLY A 128 -11.09 -5.70 9.97
N ILE A 129 -10.73 -4.73 9.14
CA ILE A 129 -11.44 -3.44 9.05
C ILE A 129 -12.14 -3.36 7.69
N SER A 130 -13.39 -2.91 7.70
CA SER A 130 -14.20 -2.67 6.51
C SER A 130 -14.67 -1.21 6.49
N PRO A 131 -14.71 -0.53 5.33
CA PRO A 131 -15.21 0.84 5.23
C PRO A 131 -16.72 0.92 5.52
N ILE A 132 -17.15 1.98 6.21
CA ILE A 132 -18.57 2.30 6.41
C ILE A 132 -18.90 3.55 5.59
N GLY A 133 -19.30 3.35 4.34
CA GLY A 133 -19.66 4.46 3.45
C GLY A 133 -18.48 5.04 2.67
N LYS A 134 -18.60 6.31 2.25
CA LYS A 134 -17.64 6.96 1.35
C LYS A 134 -16.42 7.48 2.12
N PRO A 135 -15.22 7.48 1.51
CA PRO A 135 -14.05 8.14 2.09
C PRO A 135 -14.32 9.62 2.38
N THR A 136 -13.86 10.10 3.54
CA THR A 136 -13.88 11.51 3.93
C THR A 136 -12.75 12.29 3.28
N SER A 137 -11.64 11.62 2.96
CA SER A 137 -10.48 12.21 2.28
C SER A 137 -10.00 11.28 1.18
N VAL A 138 -9.64 11.84 0.04
CA VAL A 138 -9.11 11.11 -1.12
C VAL A 138 -7.92 11.86 -1.69
N ALA A 139 -6.86 11.12 -1.98
CA ALA A 139 -5.71 11.58 -2.73
C ALA A 139 -5.43 10.59 -3.86
N ASP A 140 -5.11 11.10 -5.04
CA ASP A 140 -4.81 10.29 -6.20
C ASP A 140 -3.67 10.90 -7.03
N ILE A 141 -3.00 10.02 -7.77
CA ILE A 141 -2.01 10.37 -8.77
C ILE A 141 -2.20 9.48 -10.00
N ARG A 142 -2.00 10.07 -11.18
CA ARG A 142 -1.99 9.33 -12.44
C ARG A 142 -0.58 9.10 -12.94
N LEU A 143 -0.37 7.96 -13.57
CA LEU A 143 0.92 7.50 -14.08
C LEU A 143 0.77 7.03 -15.53
N SER A 144 1.81 7.23 -16.32
CA SER A 144 1.93 6.57 -17.61
C SER A 144 2.13 5.06 -17.44
N ILE A 145 2.06 4.31 -18.55
CA ILE A 145 2.40 2.88 -18.55
C ILE A 145 3.86 2.68 -18.14
N ASP A 146 4.76 3.52 -18.64
CA ASP A 146 6.19 3.45 -18.36
C ASP A 146 6.48 3.73 -16.88
N ASP A 147 5.87 4.77 -16.31
CA ASP A 147 6.05 5.11 -14.89
C ASP A 147 5.57 3.98 -13.97
N MET A 148 4.43 3.37 -14.29
CA MET A 148 3.90 2.26 -13.50
C MET A 148 4.78 1.01 -13.65
N THR A 149 5.31 0.75 -14.84
CA THR A 149 6.23 -0.34 -15.11
C THR A 149 7.54 -0.15 -14.35
N MET A 150 8.11 1.05 -14.37
CA MET A 150 9.30 1.41 -13.58
C MET A 150 9.06 1.19 -12.09
N LEU A 151 7.94 1.69 -11.55
CA LEU A 151 7.56 1.45 -10.15
C LEU A 151 7.51 -0.06 -9.83
N ALA A 152 6.89 -0.87 -10.70
CA ALA A 152 6.78 -2.31 -10.48
C ALA A 152 8.16 -3.00 -10.48
N LEU A 153 9.06 -2.61 -11.38
CA LEU A 153 10.43 -3.12 -11.46
C LEU A 153 11.26 -2.72 -10.22
N GLU A 154 11.19 -1.47 -9.78
CA GLU A 154 11.88 -0.99 -8.57
C GLU A 154 11.39 -1.72 -7.32
N LEU A 155 10.07 -1.90 -7.20
CA LEU A 155 9.50 -2.69 -6.11
C LEU A 155 9.94 -4.16 -6.16
N GLN A 156 10.01 -4.76 -7.35
CA GLN A 156 10.47 -6.13 -7.53
C GLN A 156 11.93 -6.28 -7.07
N ALA A 157 12.81 -5.38 -7.53
CA ALA A 157 14.22 -5.36 -7.18
C ALA A 157 14.43 -5.17 -5.68
N HIS A 158 13.73 -4.20 -5.07
CA HIS A 158 13.79 -3.95 -3.63
C HIS A 158 13.34 -5.15 -2.80
N LEU A 159 12.21 -5.77 -3.15
CA LEU A 159 11.69 -6.94 -2.44
C LEU A 159 12.59 -8.17 -2.59
N ALA A 160 13.26 -8.33 -3.74
CA ALA A 160 14.24 -9.40 -3.93
C ALA A 160 15.48 -9.17 -3.05
N HIS A 161 16.02 -7.94 -3.06
CA HIS A 161 17.18 -7.56 -2.26
C HIS A 161 16.92 -7.67 -0.74
N ARG A 162 15.71 -7.35 -0.28
CA ARG A 162 15.34 -7.35 1.14
C ARG A 162 14.54 -8.59 1.59
N GLN A 163 14.58 -9.67 0.83
CA GLN A 163 13.81 -10.89 1.14
C GLN A 163 14.12 -11.45 2.53
N GLY A 164 15.39 -11.44 2.94
CA GLY A 164 15.79 -11.93 4.28
C GLY A 164 15.15 -11.13 5.42
N THR A 165 15.10 -9.80 5.32
CA THR A 165 14.43 -8.94 6.30
C THR A 165 12.94 -9.28 6.39
N TYR A 166 12.27 -9.39 5.25
CA TYR A 166 10.85 -9.74 5.23
C TYR A 166 10.56 -11.11 5.88
N GLU A 167 11.33 -12.14 5.54
CA GLU A 167 11.14 -13.48 6.12
C GLU A 167 11.40 -13.51 7.63
N TYR A 168 12.43 -12.80 8.11
CA TYR A 168 12.72 -12.69 9.55
C TYR A 168 11.50 -12.17 10.33
N HIS A 169 10.94 -11.04 9.89
CA HIS A 169 9.78 -10.45 10.56
C HIS A 169 8.52 -11.31 10.43
N ARG A 170 8.28 -11.89 9.25
CA ARG A 170 7.14 -12.80 9.02
C ARG A 170 7.17 -14.00 9.96
N ILE A 171 8.34 -14.64 10.12
CA ILE A 171 8.51 -15.79 11.02
C ILE A 171 8.33 -15.36 12.47
N ARG A 172 8.87 -14.21 12.87
CA ARG A 172 8.69 -13.67 14.23
C ARG A 172 7.22 -13.46 14.58
N GLU A 173 6.46 -12.77 13.73
CA GLU A 173 5.02 -12.56 13.92
C GLU A 173 4.20 -13.86 13.92
N GLN A 174 4.62 -14.87 13.15
CA GLN A 174 3.98 -16.20 13.19
C GLN A 174 4.20 -16.88 14.54
N ARG A 175 5.44 -16.86 15.06
CA ARG A 175 5.77 -17.43 16.37
C ARG A 175 5.02 -16.75 17.49
N GLU A 176 4.97 -15.42 17.51
CA GLU A 176 4.22 -14.63 18.51
C GLU A 176 2.73 -14.98 18.49
N ARG A 177 2.11 -15.06 17.31
CA ARG A 177 0.70 -15.46 17.18
C ARG A 177 0.43 -16.89 17.65
N HIS A 178 1.35 -17.82 17.39
CA HIS A 178 1.21 -19.20 17.83
C HIS A 178 1.34 -19.31 19.35
N ALA A 179 2.29 -18.58 19.95
CA ALA A 179 2.45 -18.51 21.39
C ALA A 179 1.22 -17.91 22.08
N GLN A 180 0.66 -16.82 21.53
CA GLN A 180 -0.56 -16.22 22.07
C GLN A 180 -1.75 -17.19 22.04
N ARG A 181 -1.95 -17.91 20.92
CA ARG A 181 -3.03 -18.91 20.82
C ARG A 181 -2.87 -20.06 21.80
N ALA A 182 -1.64 -20.52 22.04
CA ALA A 182 -1.37 -21.55 23.04
C ALA A 182 -1.73 -21.05 24.44
N ALA A 183 -1.28 -19.84 24.81
CA ALA A 183 -1.60 -19.22 26.10
C ALA A 183 -3.12 -18.99 26.32
N ASP A 184 -3.84 -18.57 25.27
CA ASP A 184 -5.28 -18.36 25.34
C ASP A 184 -6.06 -19.69 25.47
N THR A 185 -5.51 -20.79 24.95
CA THR A 185 -6.11 -22.13 25.07
C THR A 185 -5.92 -22.71 26.48
N ASP A 186 -4.78 -22.43 27.12
CA ASP A 186 -4.50 -22.88 28.49
C ASP A 186 -5.22 -22.03 29.56
N ALA A 187 -5.77 -20.87 29.18
CA ALA A 187 -6.53 -19.97 30.06
C ALA A 187 -8.05 -20.18 30.03
N ALA A 188 -8.55 -21.07 29.17
CA ALA A 188 -9.97 -21.40 28.97
C ALA A 188 -10.35 -22.72 29.66
#